data_AF-A0AAD8W7T7-F1
#
_entry.id   AF-A0AAD8W7T7-F1
#
_cell.length_a   1.000
_cell.length_b   1.000
_cell.length_c   1.000
_cell.angle_alpha   90.00
_cell.angle_beta   90.00
_cell.angle_gamma   90.00
#
_symmetry.space_group_name_H-M   'P 1'
#
loop_
_entity.id
_entity.type
_entity.pdbx_description
1 polymer ?
#
loop_
_entity_poly.entity_id
_entity_poly.type
_entity_poly.pdbx_seq_one_letter_code
_entity_poly.pdbx_strand_id
1 'polypeptide(L)'
;MGRGKVVLQRIENKISRQVTFAKRRNGLLKKAYELSILCDAEVALVLFSHAGRLYQFSSSSNMLKTLERYQRYIFASQDAVVPTSDEMQNNYLEYMELKARVEVLQHSQRNLLGEDLAPLNTSELDQLESQVGKTLRQIRSRKTQVLLDELCDLKRKEHMLEDANLTLKRKLDEMEVDAAPPPPPPPQQQLTWQNDHGVAVPSYAPPQPDHFFQALECSPSLQPAFRCMDVNQPPPAWMA
;
A
#
# COMPACT_ATOMS: atom_id res chain seq x y z
N MET A 1 10.06 37.40 54.48
CA MET A 1 10.24 38.73 53.84
C MET A 1 10.04 38.59 52.33
N GLY A 2 8.81 38.69 51.83
CA GLY A 2 8.49 38.52 50.41
C GLY A 2 8.75 39.79 49.61
N ARG A 3 9.57 39.69 48.55
CA ARG A 3 9.82 40.76 47.57
C ARG A 3 8.60 40.93 46.67
N GLY A 4 7.75 41.91 46.96
CA GLY A 4 6.74 42.48 46.05
C GLY A 4 5.63 41.54 45.56
N LYS A 5 4.57 42.14 45.00
CA LYS A 5 3.49 41.40 44.34
C LYS A 5 3.97 40.92 42.97
N VAL A 6 3.83 39.63 42.69
CA VAL A 6 4.17 39.02 41.39
C VAL A 6 2.90 38.87 40.55
N VAL A 7 2.97 39.25 39.28
CA VAL A 7 1.87 39.09 38.31
C VAL A 7 1.71 37.61 37.93
N LEU A 8 0.46 37.12 37.82
CA LEU A 8 0.15 35.74 37.42
C LEU A 8 0.26 35.57 35.89
N GLN A 9 1.50 35.54 35.41
CA GLN A 9 1.84 35.26 34.01
C GLN A 9 3.08 34.36 33.95
N ARG A 10 3.37 33.81 32.76
CA ARG A 10 4.58 33.00 32.53
C ARG A 10 5.83 33.85 32.83
N ILE A 11 6.73 33.33 33.66
CA ILE A 11 8.03 33.97 33.92
C ILE A 11 8.94 33.69 32.72
N GLU A 12 9.32 34.72 31.97
CA GLU A 12 10.13 34.55 30.76
C GLU A 12 11.57 34.12 31.05
N ASN A 13 12.21 34.74 32.05
CA ASN A 13 13.57 34.40 32.46
C ASN A 13 13.66 32.95 32.94
N LYS A 14 14.46 32.13 32.24
CA LYS A 14 14.62 30.69 32.49
C LYS A 14 15.12 30.37 33.91
N ILE A 15 16.10 31.11 34.42
CA ILE A 15 16.69 30.88 35.75
C ILE A 15 15.65 31.21 36.84
N SER A 16 15.03 32.38 36.74
CA SER A 16 13.98 32.80 37.67
C SER A 16 12.79 31.83 37.65
N ARG A 17 12.40 31.34 36.47
CA ARG A 17 11.33 30.35 36.31
C ARG A 17 11.70 29.02 36.97
N GLN A 18 12.92 28.53 36.81
CA GLN A 18 13.38 27.28 37.42
C GLN A 18 13.38 27.36 38.96
N VAL A 19 13.95 28.44 39.52
CA VAL A 19 13.99 28.66 40.97
C VAL A 19 12.57 28.82 41.53
N THR A 20 11.71 29.55 40.81
CA THR A 20 10.31 29.75 41.21
C THR A 20 9.52 28.45 41.14
N PHE A 21 9.69 27.62 40.09
CA PHE A 21 9.06 26.31 39.98
C PHE A 21 9.45 25.44 41.18
N ALA A 22 10.74 25.33 41.50
CA ALA A 22 11.19 24.51 42.64
C ALA A 22 10.55 24.97 43.97
N LYS A 23 10.55 26.29 44.23
CA LYS A 23 9.96 26.86 45.45
C LYS A 23 8.44 26.68 45.51
N ARG A 24 7.72 27.00 44.42
CA ARG A 24 6.26 26.89 44.37
C ARG A 24 5.78 25.44 44.37
N ARG A 25 6.46 24.53 43.67
CA ARG A 25 6.19 23.09 43.72
C ARG A 25 6.30 22.58 45.15
N ASN A 26 7.41 22.88 45.84
CA ASN A 26 7.60 22.45 47.22
C ASN A 26 6.56 23.08 48.18
N GLY A 27 6.21 24.36 47.97
CA GLY A 27 5.14 25.01 48.73
C GLY A 27 3.76 24.38 48.50
N LEU A 28 3.44 24.03 47.25
CA LEU A 28 2.19 23.36 46.89
C LEU A 28 2.11 21.95 47.49
N LEU A 29 3.21 21.20 47.44
CA LEU A 29 3.33 19.88 48.07
C LEU A 29 3.09 19.95 49.58
N LYS A 30 3.69 20.93 50.26
CA LYS A 30 3.45 21.14 51.71
C LYS A 30 1.98 21.44 52.00
N LYS A 31 1.34 22.29 51.21
CA LYS A 31 -0.09 22.60 51.35
C LYS A 31 -0.99 21.39 51.09
N ALA A 32 -0.69 20.58 50.08
CA ALA A 32 -1.42 19.35 49.78
C ALA A 32 -1.29 18.34 50.93
N TYR A 33 -0.10 18.21 51.50
CA TYR A 33 0.15 17.38 52.68
C TYR A 33 -0.63 17.90 53.90
N GLU A 34 -0.51 19.19 54.24
CA GLU A 34 -1.26 19.82 55.34
C GLU A 34 -2.77 19.58 55.19
N LEU A 35 -3.32 19.79 53.99
CA LEU A 35 -4.74 19.56 53.71
C LEU A 35 -5.15 18.10 53.94
N SER A 36 -4.32 17.15 53.48
CA SER A 36 -4.61 15.72 53.65
C SER A 36 -4.68 15.31 55.12
N ILE A 37 -3.82 15.88 55.97
CA ILE A 37 -3.77 15.57 57.40
C ILE A 37 -4.87 16.33 58.16
N LEU A 38 -5.05 17.62 57.91
CA LEU A 38 -5.98 18.47 58.67
C LEU A 38 -7.45 18.12 58.41
N CYS A 39 -7.77 17.65 57.22
CA CYS A 39 -9.15 17.39 56.79
C CYS A 39 -9.43 15.92 56.48
N ASP A 40 -8.49 15.01 56.78
CA ASP A 40 -8.57 13.59 56.41
C ASP A 40 -8.96 13.39 54.93
N ALA A 41 -8.37 14.22 54.07
CA ALA A 41 -8.68 14.26 52.65
C ALA A 41 -7.65 13.45 51.86
N GLU A 42 -8.13 12.61 50.93
CA GLU A 42 -7.26 11.95 49.97
C GLU A 42 -6.84 12.97 48.89
N VAL A 43 -5.53 13.26 48.80
CA VAL A 43 -4.99 14.28 47.90
C VAL A 43 -3.89 13.69 47.03
N ALA A 44 -4.02 13.83 45.71
CA ALA A 44 -2.97 13.51 44.75
C ALA A 44 -2.62 14.75 43.92
N LEU A 45 -1.33 14.89 43.60
CA LEU A 45 -0.79 15.97 42.78
C LEU A 45 0.17 15.40 41.74
N VAL A 46 -0.06 15.75 40.47
CA VAL A 46 0.78 15.37 39.32
C VAL A 46 1.25 16.63 38.63
N LEU A 47 2.57 16.78 38.44
CA LEU A 47 3.19 17.95 37.85
C LEU A 47 4.23 17.55 36.81
N PHE A 48 4.10 18.08 35.60
CA PHE A 48 5.13 17.98 34.57
C PHE A 48 5.87 19.31 34.44
N SER A 49 7.20 19.27 34.55
CA SER A 49 8.01 20.43 34.23
C SER A 49 8.06 20.68 32.72
N HIS A 50 8.47 21.87 32.30
CA HIS A 50 8.68 22.19 30.89
C HIS A 50 9.72 21.27 30.21
N ALA A 51 10.62 20.65 30.99
CA ALA A 51 11.59 19.66 30.51
C ALA A 51 11.04 18.21 30.49
N GLY A 52 9.72 18.02 30.67
CA GLY A 52 9.06 16.71 30.66
C GLY A 52 9.24 15.89 31.94
N ARG A 53 10.03 16.36 32.93
CA ARG A 53 10.20 15.62 34.20
C ARG A 53 8.91 15.61 35.01
N LEU A 54 8.51 14.42 35.44
CA LEU A 54 7.38 14.16 36.33
C LEU A 54 7.76 14.41 37.79
N TYR A 55 6.89 15.10 38.51
CA TYR A 55 6.91 15.23 39.96
C TYR A 55 5.52 14.88 40.49
N GLN A 56 5.46 13.99 41.47
CA GLN A 56 4.19 13.44 41.93
C GLN A 56 4.15 13.37 43.46
N PHE A 57 2.96 13.50 44.01
CA PHE A 57 2.68 13.33 45.43
C PHE A 57 1.31 12.71 45.65
N SER A 58 1.22 11.82 46.62
CA SER A 58 -0.02 11.20 47.07
C SER A 58 -0.02 11.19 48.59
N SER A 59 -1.15 11.52 49.22
CA SER A 59 -1.31 11.34 50.67
C SER A 59 -1.44 9.86 51.04
N SER A 60 -1.92 9.03 50.11
CA SER A 60 -1.95 7.56 50.24
C SER A 60 -0.62 6.95 49.78
N SER A 61 -0.28 5.76 50.29
CA SER A 61 0.94 5.02 49.89
C SER A 61 0.97 4.63 48.41
N ASN A 62 -0.16 4.71 47.70
CA ASN A 62 -0.25 4.35 46.30
C ASN A 62 -1.06 5.38 45.50
N MET A 63 -0.37 6.20 44.71
CA MET A 63 -0.98 7.17 43.80
C MET A 63 -1.97 6.55 42.81
N LEU A 64 -1.73 5.31 42.36
CA LEU A 64 -2.63 4.63 41.42
C LEU A 64 -4.03 4.47 42.02
N LYS A 65 -4.12 4.15 43.32
CA LYS A 65 -5.42 4.01 44.02
C LYS A 65 -6.22 5.32 44.01
N THR A 66 -5.55 6.45 44.23
CA THR A 66 -6.22 7.76 44.22
C THR A 66 -6.68 8.13 42.81
N LEU A 67 -5.89 7.81 41.78
CA LEU A 67 -6.28 8.00 40.38
C LEU A 67 -7.45 7.10 39.97
N GLU A 68 -7.44 5.83 40.38
CA GLU A 68 -8.56 4.90 40.19
C GLU A 68 -9.85 5.43 40.85
N ARG A 69 -9.75 5.95 42.07
CA ARG A 69 -10.89 6.57 42.78
C ARG A 69 -11.44 7.79 42.04
N TYR A 70 -10.56 8.66 41.54
CA TYR A 70 -10.94 9.82 40.72
C TYR A 70 -11.64 9.41 39.42
N GLN A 71 -11.08 8.42 38.72
CA GLN A 71 -11.69 7.86 37.51
C GLN A 71 -13.09 7.34 37.81
N ARG A 72 -13.25 6.50 38.82
CA ARG A 72 -14.56 5.99 39.26
C ARG A 72 -15.56 7.11 39.54
N TYR A 73 -15.13 8.21 40.17
CA TYR A 73 -16.00 9.34 40.47
C TYR A 73 -16.47 10.08 39.20
N ILE A 74 -15.55 10.36 38.26
CA ILE A 74 -15.91 11.01 36.99
C ILE A 74 -16.88 10.14 36.20
N PHE A 75 -16.58 8.85 36.07
CA PHE A 75 -17.38 7.91 35.30
C PHE A 75 -18.73 7.58 35.97
N ALA A 76 -18.84 7.67 37.31
CA ALA A 76 -20.12 7.50 38.02
C ALA A 76 -21.03 8.74 37.94
N SER A 77 -20.48 9.93 37.65
CA SER A 77 -21.25 11.19 37.54
C SER A 77 -21.81 11.48 36.14
N GLN A 78 -21.37 10.72 35.13
CA GLN A 78 -21.97 10.69 33.79
C GLN A 78 -22.98 9.54 33.75
N ASP A 79 -24.24 9.85 34.04
CA ASP A 79 -25.33 8.88 34.11
C ASP A 79 -25.38 7.92 32.90
N ALA A 80 -25.56 6.63 33.24
CA ALA A 80 -26.27 5.58 32.51
C ALA A 80 -25.60 4.73 31.41
N VAL A 81 -24.32 4.87 31.06
CA VAL A 81 -23.64 3.89 30.17
C VAL A 81 -22.14 3.90 30.47
N VAL A 82 -21.45 2.75 30.52
CA VAL A 82 -19.95 2.54 30.53
C VAL A 82 -19.36 2.13 31.93
N PRO A 83 -18.35 1.24 32.01
CA PRO A 83 -18.53 -0.16 32.40
C PRO A 83 -18.07 -0.37 33.86
N THR A 84 -18.52 -1.44 34.50
CA THR A 84 -18.11 -1.88 35.84
C THR A 84 -16.58 -1.94 36.01
N SER A 85 -16.10 -1.86 37.26
CA SER A 85 -14.66 -2.03 37.59
C SER A 85 -14.11 -3.35 37.05
N ASP A 86 -14.96 -4.37 36.90
CA ASP A 86 -14.63 -5.65 36.27
C ASP A 86 -14.45 -5.50 34.75
N GLU A 87 -15.28 -4.73 34.07
CA GLU A 87 -15.16 -4.49 32.62
C GLU A 87 -13.93 -3.64 32.25
N MET A 88 -13.49 -2.67 33.08
CA MET A 88 -12.22 -1.96 32.83
C MET A 88 -11.00 -2.83 33.12
N GLN A 89 -11.06 -3.66 34.16
CA GLN A 89 -10.05 -4.69 34.45
C GLN A 89 -10.00 -5.72 33.31
N ASN A 90 -11.16 -6.14 32.80
CA ASN A 90 -11.32 -7.04 31.67
C ASN A 90 -10.78 -6.40 30.39
N ASN A 91 -11.08 -5.14 30.09
CA ASN A 91 -10.53 -4.45 28.92
C ASN A 91 -9.00 -4.35 28.97
N TYR A 92 -8.44 -4.14 30.17
CA TYR A 92 -6.98 -4.14 30.36
C TYR A 92 -6.39 -5.55 30.20
N LEU A 93 -7.05 -6.58 30.74
CA LEU A 93 -6.66 -7.98 30.57
C LEU A 93 -6.73 -8.41 29.10
N GLU A 94 -7.82 -8.08 28.40
CA GLU A 94 -7.98 -8.30 26.96
C GLU A 94 -6.92 -7.57 26.15
N TYR A 95 -6.59 -6.32 26.51
CA TYR A 95 -5.51 -5.59 25.87
C TYR A 95 -4.15 -6.27 26.10
N MET A 96 -3.87 -6.74 27.32
CA MET A 96 -2.64 -7.49 27.62
C MET A 96 -2.57 -8.81 26.85
N GLU A 97 -3.68 -9.55 26.76
CA GLU A 97 -3.76 -10.79 25.99
C GLU A 97 -3.57 -10.52 24.49
N LEU A 98 -4.24 -9.51 23.95
CA LEU A 98 -4.09 -9.10 22.56
C LEU A 98 -2.65 -8.67 22.26
N LYS A 99 -2.04 -7.91 23.16
CA LYS A 99 -0.64 -7.48 23.02
C LYS A 99 0.31 -8.68 23.00
N ALA A 100 0.14 -9.65 23.90
CA ALA A 100 0.92 -10.87 23.89
C ALA A 100 0.75 -11.66 22.59
N ARG A 101 -0.48 -11.77 22.06
CA ARG A 101 -0.74 -12.40 20.76
C ARG A 101 -0.03 -11.66 19.61
N VAL A 102 -0.05 -10.33 19.61
CA VAL A 102 0.66 -9.51 18.61
C VAL A 102 2.17 -9.75 18.68
N GLU A 103 2.75 -9.81 19.88
CA GLU A 103 4.18 -10.07 20.05
C GLU A 103 4.57 -11.47 19.53
N VAL A 104 3.76 -12.49 19.79
CA VAL A 104 3.95 -13.85 19.24
C VAL A 104 3.85 -13.85 17.71
N LEU A 105 2.85 -13.16 17.14
CA LEU A 105 2.69 -13.06 15.69
C LEU A 105 3.87 -12.32 15.03
N GLN A 106 4.34 -11.23 15.63
CA GLN A 106 5.51 -10.49 15.16
C GLN A 106 6.78 -11.34 15.25
N HIS A 107 6.94 -12.11 16.32
CA HIS A 107 8.05 -13.04 16.46
C HIS A 107 8.00 -14.16 15.40
N SER A 108 6.82 -14.76 15.18
CA SER A 108 6.61 -15.75 14.12
C SER A 108 6.91 -15.19 12.72
N GLN A 109 6.50 -13.94 12.45
CA GLN A 109 6.84 -13.25 11.20
C GLN A 109 8.35 -13.09 11.01
N ARG A 110 9.08 -12.67 12.05
CA ARG A 110 10.55 -12.58 12.01
C ARG A 110 11.18 -13.93 11.69
N ASN A 111 10.71 -15.00 12.33
CA ASN A 111 11.18 -16.35 12.06
C ASN A 111 10.93 -16.75 10.59
N LEU A 112 9.73 -16.49 10.05
CA LEU A 112 9.41 -16.74 8.63
C LEU A 112 10.29 -15.93 7.66
N LEU A 113 10.80 -14.77 8.09
CA LEU A 113 11.76 -13.95 7.33
C LEU A 113 13.22 -14.40 7.51
N GLY A 114 13.47 -15.41 8.35
CA GLY A 114 14.80 -15.93 8.64
C GLY A 114 15.55 -15.15 9.73
N GLU A 115 14.85 -14.32 10.50
CA GLU A 115 15.41 -13.54 11.62
C GLU A 115 15.17 -14.25 12.96
N ASP A 116 16.01 -13.97 13.97
CA ASP A 116 15.88 -14.45 15.35
C ASP A 116 15.63 -15.96 15.51
N LEU A 117 16.31 -16.78 14.68
CA LEU A 117 16.13 -18.24 14.66
C LEU A 117 16.85 -18.99 15.80
N ALA A 118 17.79 -18.33 16.49
CA ALA A 118 18.60 -18.94 17.54
C ALA A 118 17.83 -19.62 18.69
N PRO A 119 16.63 -19.15 19.11
CA PRO A 119 15.85 -19.79 20.15
C PRO A 119 15.10 -21.06 19.70
N LEU A 120 14.99 -21.32 18.39
CA LEU A 120 14.24 -22.45 17.86
C LEU A 120 15.06 -23.74 17.95
N ASN A 121 14.38 -24.84 18.27
CA ASN A 121 14.99 -26.16 18.19
C ASN A 121 14.97 -26.70 16.75
N THR A 122 15.69 -27.80 16.51
CA THR A 122 15.84 -28.38 15.16
C THR A 122 14.50 -28.80 14.54
N SER A 123 13.58 -29.36 15.33
CA SER A 123 12.26 -29.79 14.84
C SER A 123 11.39 -28.60 14.44
N GLU A 124 11.46 -27.50 15.19
CA GLU A 124 10.73 -26.26 14.87
C GLU A 124 11.30 -25.61 13.60
N LEU A 125 12.62 -25.67 13.42
CA LEU A 125 13.30 -25.17 12.24
C LEU A 125 12.94 -25.99 10.98
N ASP A 126 12.92 -27.33 11.09
CA ASP A 126 12.49 -28.21 10.00
C ASP A 126 11.03 -27.95 9.60
N GLN A 127 10.16 -27.71 10.58
CA GLN A 127 8.75 -27.35 10.33
C GLN A 127 8.65 -26.02 9.59
N LEU A 128 9.41 -25.01 10.03
CA LEU A 128 9.45 -23.69 9.42
C LEU A 128 9.96 -23.75 7.98
N GLU A 129 11.04 -24.49 7.72
CA GLU A 129 11.58 -24.73 6.38
C GLU A 129 10.54 -25.41 5.48
N SER A 130 9.89 -26.47 5.97
CA SER A 130 8.84 -27.18 5.23
C SER A 130 7.69 -26.24 4.86
N GLN A 131 7.26 -25.38 5.79
CA GLN A 131 6.18 -24.42 5.57
C GLN A 131 6.57 -23.35 4.54
N VAL A 132 7.75 -22.75 4.65
CA VAL A 132 8.25 -21.75 3.68
C VAL A 132 8.43 -22.40 2.31
N GLY A 133 9.00 -23.60 2.24
CA GLY A 133 9.18 -24.33 0.99
C GLY A 133 7.86 -24.65 0.28
N LYS A 134 6.83 -25.12 1.01
CA LYS A 134 5.50 -25.40 0.45
C LYS A 134 4.82 -24.14 -0.07
N THR A 135 4.80 -23.08 0.73
CA THR A 135 4.15 -21.80 0.35
C THR A 135 4.88 -21.13 -0.82
N LEU A 136 6.20 -21.19 -0.88
CA LEU A 136 6.97 -20.68 -2.02
C LEU A 136 6.65 -21.41 -3.32
N ARG A 137 6.52 -22.74 -3.29
CA ARG A 137 6.10 -23.52 -4.47
C ARG A 137 4.70 -23.11 -4.94
N GLN A 138 3.75 -22.94 -4.02
CA GLN A 138 2.40 -22.47 -4.34
C GLN A 138 2.40 -21.08 -4.96
N ILE A 139 3.14 -20.12 -4.39
CA ILE A 139 3.26 -18.75 -4.91
C ILE A 139 3.85 -18.76 -6.33
N ARG A 140 4.92 -19.53 -6.56
CA ARG A 140 5.53 -19.66 -7.89
C ARG A 140 4.57 -20.25 -8.90
N SER A 141 3.89 -21.34 -8.55
CA SER A 141 2.88 -21.98 -9.42
C SER A 141 1.75 -21.00 -9.77
N ARG A 142 1.19 -20.30 -8.77
CA ARG A 142 0.14 -19.30 -9.00
C ARG A 142 0.61 -18.15 -9.88
N LYS A 143 1.83 -17.65 -9.65
CA LYS A 143 2.42 -16.57 -10.46
C LYS A 143 2.59 -17.00 -11.92
N THR A 144 3.10 -18.21 -12.14
CA THR A 144 3.21 -18.77 -13.50
C THR A 144 1.84 -18.92 -14.15
N GLN A 145 0.84 -19.42 -13.42
CA GLN A 145 -0.52 -19.56 -13.94
C GLN A 145 -1.09 -18.21 -14.40
N VAL A 146 -0.99 -17.17 -13.56
CA VAL A 146 -1.49 -15.83 -13.90
C VAL A 146 -0.80 -15.28 -15.15
N LEU A 147 0.52 -15.45 -15.28
CA LEU A 147 1.27 -15.01 -16.46
C LEU A 147 0.84 -15.75 -17.74
N LEU A 148 0.56 -17.06 -17.63
CA LEU A 148 0.08 -17.86 -18.75
C LEU A 148 -1.34 -17.44 -19.18
N ASP A 149 -2.21 -17.16 -18.21
CA ASP A 149 -3.56 -16.69 -18.47
C ASP A 149 -3.53 -15.33 -19.20
N GLU A 150 -2.69 -14.38 -18.75
CA GLU A 150 -2.49 -13.08 -19.41
C GLU A 150 -1.94 -13.22 -20.83
N LEU A 151 -0.99 -14.13 -21.04
CA LEU A 151 -0.42 -14.40 -22.36
C LEU A 151 -1.49 -14.95 -23.33
N CYS A 152 -2.34 -15.86 -22.86
CA CYS A 152 -3.46 -16.39 -23.64
C CYS A 152 -4.46 -15.28 -24.02
N ASP A 153 -4.77 -14.39 -23.10
CA ASP A 153 -5.69 -13.27 -23.35
C ASP A 153 -5.12 -12.26 -24.34
N LEU A 154 -3.83 -11.95 -24.25
CA LEU A 154 -3.15 -11.07 -25.20
C LEU A 154 -3.10 -11.68 -26.60
N LYS A 155 -2.75 -12.97 -26.73
CA LYS A 155 -2.77 -13.67 -28.03
C LYS A 155 -4.16 -13.69 -28.66
N ARG A 156 -5.21 -13.86 -27.86
CA ARG A 156 -6.60 -13.80 -28.36
C ARG A 156 -6.93 -12.41 -28.88
N LYS A 157 -6.50 -11.35 -28.18
CA LYS A 157 -6.68 -9.96 -28.63
C LYS A 157 -5.90 -9.63 -29.89
N GLU A 158 -4.65 -10.09 -29.98
CA GLU A 158 -3.83 -9.96 -31.18
C GLU A 158 -4.56 -10.54 -32.40
N HIS A 159 -5.01 -11.79 -32.31
CA HIS A 159 -5.72 -12.43 -33.42
C HIS A 159 -7.01 -11.71 -33.81
N MET A 160 -7.81 -11.25 -32.84
CA MET A 160 -9.02 -10.46 -33.14
C MET A 160 -8.69 -9.14 -33.85
N LEU A 161 -7.60 -8.47 -33.47
CA LEU A 161 -7.16 -7.23 -34.11
C LEU A 161 -6.60 -7.48 -35.51
N GLU A 162 -5.89 -8.59 -35.72
CA GLU A 162 -5.44 -9.02 -37.04
C GLU A 162 -6.62 -9.26 -37.99
N ASP A 163 -7.63 -10.00 -37.55
CA ASP A 163 -8.83 -10.27 -38.32
C ASP A 163 -9.61 -9.00 -38.66
N ALA A 164 -9.74 -8.08 -37.68
CA ALA A 164 -10.37 -6.78 -37.89
C ALA A 164 -9.59 -5.94 -38.90
N ASN A 165 -8.26 -5.88 -38.78
CA ASN A 165 -7.38 -5.18 -39.72
C ASN A 165 -7.45 -5.77 -41.13
N LEU A 166 -7.46 -7.10 -41.28
CA LEU A 166 -7.64 -7.77 -42.57
C LEU A 166 -8.98 -7.42 -43.22
N THR A 167 -10.04 -7.28 -42.41
CA THR A 167 -11.37 -6.88 -42.89
C THR A 167 -11.38 -5.42 -43.33
N LEU A 168 -10.73 -4.52 -42.57
CA LEU A 168 -10.64 -3.11 -42.92
C LEU A 168 -9.80 -2.88 -44.19
N LYS A 169 -8.69 -3.61 -44.36
CA LYS A 169 -7.88 -3.56 -45.58
C LYS A 169 -8.70 -3.93 -46.82
N ARG A 170 -9.45 -5.05 -46.75
CA ARG A 170 -10.35 -5.46 -47.85
C ARG A 170 -11.38 -4.39 -48.21
N LYS A 171 -11.99 -3.76 -47.21
CA LYS A 171 -12.95 -2.66 -47.44
C LYS A 171 -12.31 -1.43 -48.07
N LEU A 172 -11.06 -1.12 -47.70
CA LEU A 172 -10.30 -0.03 -48.30
C LEU A 172 -10.03 -0.32 -49.78
N ASP A 173 -9.59 -1.53 -50.10
CA ASP A 173 -9.34 -1.98 -51.48
C ASP A 173 -10.63 -1.93 -52.31
N GLU A 174 -11.77 -2.37 -51.76
CA GLU A 174 -13.09 -2.26 -52.41
C GLU A 174 -13.48 -0.81 -52.71
N MET A 175 -13.23 0.12 -51.77
CA MET A 175 -13.50 1.55 -51.97
C MET A 175 -12.56 2.21 -52.99
N GLU A 176 -11.30 1.79 -53.07
CA GLU A 176 -10.35 2.28 -54.08
C GLU A 176 -10.72 1.81 -55.49
N VAL A 177 -11.28 0.60 -55.63
CA VAL A 177 -11.79 0.08 -56.91
C VAL A 177 -13.05 0.82 -57.36
N ASP A 178 -13.96 1.16 -56.44
CA ASP A 178 -15.16 1.98 -56.74
C ASP A 178 -14.85 3.46 -57.02
N ALA A 179 -13.69 3.96 -56.58
CA ALA A 179 -13.21 5.31 -56.86
C ALA A 179 -12.43 5.44 -58.19
N ALA A 180 -12.21 4.33 -58.91
CA ALA A 180 -11.54 4.36 -60.21
C ALA A 180 -12.43 5.05 -61.27
N PRO A 181 -11.93 6.06 -62.01
CA PRO A 181 -12.73 6.75 -63.03
C PRO A 181 -13.13 5.78 -64.16
N PRO A 182 -14.32 5.96 -64.77
CA PRO A 182 -14.82 5.04 -65.79
C PRO A 182 -13.86 4.99 -67.00
N PRO A 183 -13.73 3.82 -67.65
CA PRO A 183 -12.89 3.70 -68.85
C PRO A 183 -13.40 4.67 -69.93
N PRO A 184 -12.50 5.30 -70.71
CA PRO A 184 -12.90 6.20 -71.77
C PRO A 184 -13.80 5.48 -72.78
N PRO A 185 -14.82 6.15 -73.34
CA PRO A 185 -15.77 5.51 -74.26
C PRO A 185 -15.06 4.94 -75.50
N PRO A 186 -15.58 3.85 -76.10
CA PRO A 186 -14.95 3.21 -77.24
C PRO A 186 -14.86 4.18 -78.43
N PRO A 187 -13.78 4.09 -79.24
CA PRO A 187 -13.57 5.03 -80.32
C PRO A 187 -14.68 4.91 -81.36
N GLN A 188 -15.43 5.99 -81.57
CA GLN A 188 -16.27 6.13 -82.75
C GLN A 188 -15.36 6.09 -83.98
N GLN A 189 -15.67 5.18 -84.91
CA GLN A 189 -15.02 5.10 -86.21
C GLN A 189 -15.22 6.44 -86.94
N GLN A 190 -14.20 7.28 -86.92
CA GLN A 190 -14.02 8.33 -87.92
C GLN A 190 -12.79 7.98 -88.73
N LEU A 191 -13.02 7.86 -90.04
CA LEU A 191 -12.05 7.53 -91.06
C LEU A 191 -10.76 8.36 -90.89
N THR A 192 -9.66 7.64 -90.89
CA THR A 192 -8.28 8.09 -91.09
C THR A 192 -8.15 9.23 -92.08
N TRP A 193 -7.37 10.25 -91.70
CA TRP A 193 -6.34 10.80 -92.57
C TRP A 193 -5.09 11.09 -91.75
N GLN A 194 -3.98 10.45 -92.16
CA GLN A 194 -2.63 10.78 -91.71
C GLN A 194 -2.33 12.23 -92.05
N ASN A 195 -1.73 12.96 -91.12
CA ASN A 195 -0.62 13.82 -91.50
C ASN A 195 0.33 14.08 -90.34
N ASP A 196 1.59 14.09 -90.76
CA ASP A 196 2.82 14.35 -90.07
C ASP A 196 2.84 15.69 -89.32
N HIS A 197 3.52 15.72 -88.18
CA HIS A 197 4.39 16.78 -87.65
C HIS A 197 4.48 16.73 -86.11
N GLY A 198 5.71 16.81 -85.62
CA GLY A 198 6.08 16.46 -84.26
C GLY A 198 5.70 17.46 -83.16
N VAL A 199 6.02 17.06 -81.93
CA VAL A 199 6.83 17.76 -80.90
C VAL A 199 6.65 16.98 -79.59
N ALA A 200 7.77 16.74 -78.91
CA ALA A 200 7.86 16.02 -77.65
C ALA A 200 7.27 16.81 -76.47
N VAL A 201 6.60 16.12 -75.54
CA VAL A 201 6.39 16.55 -74.13
C VAL A 201 6.40 15.32 -73.21
N PRO A 202 7.21 15.29 -72.13
CA PRO A 202 7.25 14.15 -71.20
C PRO A 202 6.22 14.33 -70.07
N SER A 203 5.42 13.30 -69.79
CA SER A 203 4.52 13.31 -68.63
C SER A 203 5.17 12.56 -67.46
N TYR A 204 5.37 13.31 -66.39
CA TYR A 204 5.89 12.92 -65.10
C TYR A 204 5.07 11.82 -64.42
N ALA A 205 5.77 10.84 -63.86
CA ALA A 205 5.28 10.02 -62.75
C ALA A 205 5.42 10.80 -61.43
N PRO A 206 4.41 10.85 -60.54
CA PRO A 206 4.63 11.32 -59.18
C PRO A 206 5.24 10.21 -58.31
N PRO A 207 6.22 10.53 -57.44
CA PRO A 207 6.90 9.56 -56.59
C PRO A 207 6.01 9.20 -55.38
N GLN A 208 5.81 7.90 -55.13
CA GLN A 208 5.40 7.43 -53.80
C GLN A 208 6.63 7.49 -52.88
N PRO A 209 6.57 8.11 -51.69
CA PRO A 209 7.62 7.99 -50.71
C PRO A 209 7.50 6.64 -50.02
N ASP A 210 8.48 5.78 -50.30
CA ASP A 210 8.86 4.69 -49.43
C ASP A 210 9.16 5.22 -48.00
N HIS A 211 8.95 4.34 -47.02
CA HIS A 211 9.45 4.39 -45.64
C HIS A 211 8.63 5.20 -44.63
N PHE A 212 7.61 4.57 -44.03
CA PHE A 212 7.25 4.89 -42.65
C PHE A 212 6.94 3.70 -41.73
N PHE A 213 6.98 2.45 -42.20
CA PHE A 213 6.88 1.29 -41.30
C PHE A 213 7.94 0.25 -41.66
N GLN A 214 9.05 0.28 -40.94
CA GLN A 214 9.93 -0.88 -40.87
C GLN A 214 9.36 -1.80 -39.79
N ALA A 215 8.71 -2.88 -40.21
CA ALA A 215 8.33 -3.96 -39.32
C ALA A 215 9.59 -4.52 -38.65
N LEU A 216 9.61 -4.53 -37.32
CA LEU A 216 10.60 -5.31 -36.59
C LEU A 216 10.28 -6.79 -36.85
N GLU A 217 11.05 -7.43 -37.72
CA GLU A 217 11.00 -8.88 -37.91
C GLU A 217 11.41 -9.55 -36.59
N CYS A 218 10.44 -10.18 -35.94
CA CYS A 218 10.68 -11.05 -34.81
C CYS A 218 11.34 -12.33 -35.34
N SER A 219 12.62 -12.52 -35.05
CA SER A 219 13.43 -13.67 -35.48
C SER A 219 12.77 -15.01 -35.06
N PRO A 220 12.72 -16.05 -35.93
CA PRO A 220 11.98 -17.29 -35.66
C PRO A 220 12.64 -18.26 -34.66
N SER A 221 13.77 -17.90 -34.04
CA SER A 221 14.62 -18.86 -33.32
C SER A 221 14.29 -19.07 -31.84
N LEU A 222 13.17 -18.57 -31.33
CA LEU A 222 12.72 -18.80 -29.97
C LEU A 222 11.24 -19.22 -29.94
N GLN A 223 10.94 -20.38 -30.52
CA GLN A 223 9.75 -21.13 -30.15
C GLN A 223 10.12 -22.16 -29.07
N PRO A 224 9.88 -21.88 -27.77
CA PRO A 224 9.65 -22.99 -26.88
C PRO A 224 8.22 -23.48 -27.16
N ALA A 225 8.12 -24.73 -27.62
CA ALA A 225 6.86 -25.41 -27.87
C ALA A 225 6.08 -25.59 -26.56
N PHE A 226 5.37 -24.56 -26.12
CA PHE A 226 4.43 -24.67 -25.01
C PHE A 226 3.02 -24.80 -25.59
N ARG A 227 2.65 -26.07 -25.75
CA ARG A 227 1.28 -26.49 -25.99
C ARG A 227 0.45 -26.04 -24.77
N CYS A 228 -0.64 -25.33 -25.01
CA CYS A 228 -1.64 -25.03 -23.98
C CYS A 228 -2.06 -26.38 -23.36
N MET A 229 -1.80 -26.59 -22.07
CA MET A 229 -2.11 -27.88 -21.45
C MET A 229 -3.62 -28.04 -21.30
N ASP A 230 -4.12 -29.13 -21.88
CA ASP A 230 -5.47 -29.63 -21.73
C ASP A 230 -5.73 -29.99 -20.26
N VAL A 231 -6.85 -29.54 -19.71
CA VAL A 231 -7.18 -29.54 -18.27
C VAL A 231 -7.41 -30.97 -17.72
N ASN A 232 -7.35 -32.00 -18.57
CA ASN A 232 -7.54 -33.41 -18.18
C ASN A 232 -6.26 -34.27 -18.13
N GLN A 233 -5.05 -33.69 -18.18
CA GLN A 233 -3.80 -34.46 -18.00
C GLN A 233 -3.15 -34.26 -16.62
N PRO A 234 -2.64 -35.34 -15.98
CA PRO A 234 -1.90 -35.22 -14.74
C PRO A 234 -0.57 -34.47 -14.96
N PRO A 235 -0.10 -33.70 -13.95
CA PRO A 235 1.08 -32.84 -14.09
C PRO A 235 2.37 -33.66 -14.29
N PRO A 236 3.38 -33.10 -14.99
CA PRO A 236 4.63 -33.78 -15.28
C PRO A 236 5.47 -34.03 -14.02
N ALA A 237 6.20 -35.14 -14.01
CA ALA A 237 6.91 -35.71 -12.85
C ALA A 237 7.98 -34.81 -12.19
N TRP A 238 8.38 -33.69 -12.83
CA TRP A 238 9.30 -32.73 -12.24
C TRP A 238 8.63 -31.76 -11.25
N MET A 239 7.29 -31.77 -11.16
CA MET A 239 6.51 -30.97 -10.19
C MET A 239 6.23 -31.69 -8.86
N ALA A 240 6.73 -32.91 -8.63
CA ALA A 240 6.59 -33.65 -7.36
C ALA A 240 7.68 -33.27 -6.35
#